data_AF-A0A4R1RB19-F1
#
_entry.id   AF-A0A4R1RB19-F1
#
_cell.length_a   1.000
_cell.length_b   1.000
_cell.length_c   1.000
_cell.angle_alpha   90.00
_cell.angle_beta   90.00
_cell.angle_gamma   90.00
#
_symmetry.space_group_name_H-M   'P 1'
#
loop_
_entity.id
_entity.type
_entity.pdbx_description
1 polymer ?
#
loop_
_entity_poly.entity_id
_entity_poly.type
_entity_poly.pdbx_seq_one_letter_code
_entity_poly.pdbx_strand_id
1 'polypeptide(L)'
;MNAGQTSLASVTVGDSYGQYPQSAIDAFQLAINDANVVLADCATTSTAMTQALSDFQSAKAVFDAAIVNDPVLKIYSGYNFSGEEKEIYCGYYNGTLGENDDWAVSFTLEKGYMATFAEHINGTGASKVYVAADADLSINLPANLQQKVSFIRISPWRNIKKKGLGAKGDDVVAALDNSWYYNWGTTGESIGDAEFVPNQWGGGSIAKAVSLGERMDITHYMAFNEPDNEDQSNMTVDKAIEKYEELLASGLRLGSPANTDGAVGAAWRDEFMTKAEANGLRVDYMVVHYYKKTTPEGFYNWLKAIYDKWQRPIWIKEFNYGATWVSNKPTTNEDASDGLESYINKLDDTDFIERYAVFTWQPDNAVYSLMSVRTPVTLSTSGVMYRDHISPVAYTQEVYEQGEQLSVGDNSIDSTILIYPTVVKDGVLNFVYSNEMKNSKIELTIYNTMGQQIKKVSNLGSSINISNLSVGVYIVKIKSGFNYFTKKIIVN
;
A
#
# COMPACT_ATOMS: atom_id res chain seq x y z
N MET A 1 -18.04 -38.22 -6.98
CA MET A 1 -18.12 -38.14 -5.50
C MET A 1 -16.73 -37.89 -4.90
N ASN A 2 -15.73 -38.76 -5.10
CA ASN A 2 -14.34 -38.51 -4.62
C ASN A 2 -13.75 -37.15 -5.03
N ALA A 3 -14.00 -36.70 -6.28
CA ALA A 3 -13.57 -35.38 -6.73
C ALA A 3 -14.20 -34.21 -5.92
N GLY A 4 -15.43 -34.35 -5.42
CA GLY A 4 -16.08 -33.34 -4.58
C GLY A 4 -15.51 -33.27 -3.17
N GLN A 5 -15.14 -34.42 -2.58
CA GLN A 5 -14.42 -34.49 -1.30
C GLN A 5 -13.03 -33.86 -1.39
N THR A 6 -12.31 -34.09 -2.49
CA THR A 6 -11.04 -33.43 -2.75
C THR A 6 -11.19 -31.91 -2.91
N SER A 7 -12.27 -31.44 -3.55
CA SER A 7 -12.56 -30.00 -3.68
C SER A 7 -12.83 -29.31 -2.34
N LEU A 8 -13.50 -29.97 -1.39
CA LEU A 8 -13.77 -29.38 -0.06
C LEU A 8 -12.54 -29.33 0.86
N ALA A 9 -11.57 -30.22 0.70
CA ALA A 9 -10.41 -30.28 1.59
C ALA A 9 -9.43 -29.09 1.42
N SER A 10 -9.55 -28.34 0.32
CA SER A 10 -8.65 -27.24 -0.04
C SER A 10 -9.29 -25.85 0.05
N VAL A 11 -10.56 -25.74 0.42
CA VAL A 11 -11.27 -24.45 0.44
C VAL A 11 -11.08 -23.75 1.78
N THR A 12 -11.00 -22.42 1.73
CA THR A 12 -10.95 -21.59 2.93
C THR A 12 -12.36 -21.10 3.26
N VAL A 13 -12.81 -21.34 4.49
CA VAL A 13 -14.08 -20.82 5.00
C VAL A 13 -13.94 -19.33 5.26
N GLY A 14 -14.94 -18.55 4.85
CA GLY A 14 -15.08 -17.16 5.25
C GLY A 14 -15.81 -16.31 4.21
N ASP A 15 -15.86 -15.02 4.48
CA ASP A 15 -16.65 -14.04 3.71
C ASP A 15 -15.75 -13.09 2.88
N SER A 16 -14.48 -13.43 2.69
CA SER A 16 -13.53 -12.64 1.88
C SER A 16 -13.29 -13.26 0.51
N TYR A 17 -12.77 -12.47 -0.43
CA TYR A 17 -12.48 -12.92 -1.80
C TYR A 17 -11.79 -14.30 -1.87
N GLY A 18 -12.33 -15.19 -2.70
CA GLY A 18 -11.81 -16.54 -2.90
C GLY A 18 -12.18 -17.55 -1.80
N GLN A 19 -12.88 -17.11 -0.75
CA GLN A 19 -13.39 -17.98 0.31
C GLN A 19 -14.83 -18.42 0.01
N TYR A 20 -15.30 -19.41 0.76
CA TYR A 20 -16.66 -19.91 0.68
C TYR A 20 -17.38 -19.72 2.02
N PRO A 21 -18.62 -19.21 2.03
CA PRO A 21 -19.44 -19.16 3.23
C PRO A 21 -19.65 -20.56 3.81
N GLN A 22 -19.66 -20.68 5.14
CA GLN A 22 -19.84 -21.97 5.82
C GLN A 22 -21.12 -22.68 5.37
N SER A 23 -22.19 -21.92 5.12
CA SER A 23 -23.47 -22.47 4.62
C SER A 23 -23.35 -23.15 3.26
N ALA A 24 -22.50 -22.64 2.36
CA ALA A 24 -22.27 -23.25 1.05
C ALA A 24 -21.46 -24.55 1.19
N ILE A 25 -20.45 -24.57 2.07
CA ILE A 25 -19.67 -25.76 2.39
C ILE A 25 -20.55 -26.84 3.00
N ASP A 26 -21.38 -26.50 3.99
CA ASP A 26 -22.28 -27.43 4.66
C ASP A 26 -23.30 -28.03 3.67
N ALA A 27 -23.88 -27.19 2.80
CA ALA A 27 -24.82 -27.64 1.78
C ALA A 27 -24.18 -28.60 0.76
N PHE A 28 -22.95 -28.31 0.31
CA PHE A 28 -22.25 -29.19 -0.62
C PHE A 28 -21.79 -30.49 0.05
N GLN A 29 -21.34 -30.43 1.31
CA GLN A 29 -21.00 -31.61 2.11
C GLN A 29 -22.21 -32.51 2.32
N LEU A 30 -23.40 -31.94 2.56
CA LEU A 30 -24.65 -32.68 2.63
C LEU A 30 -24.95 -33.39 1.30
N ALA A 31 -24.84 -32.70 0.16
CA ALA A 31 -25.05 -33.31 -1.15
C ALA A 31 -24.06 -34.46 -1.46
N ILE A 32 -22.81 -34.35 -1.01
CA ILE A 32 -21.83 -35.45 -1.07
C ILE A 32 -22.30 -36.64 -0.23
N ASN A 33 -22.76 -36.40 0.99
CA ASN A 33 -23.21 -37.45 1.89
C ASN A 33 -24.42 -38.18 1.32
N ASP A 34 -25.41 -37.44 0.82
CA ASP A 34 -26.63 -38.01 0.22
C ASP A 34 -26.31 -38.84 -1.02
N ALA A 35 -25.42 -38.36 -1.89
CA ALA A 35 -24.97 -39.12 -3.06
C ALA A 35 -24.24 -40.42 -2.67
N ASN A 36 -23.41 -40.38 -1.63
CA ASN A 36 -22.70 -41.56 -1.13
C ASN A 36 -23.65 -42.60 -0.52
N VAL A 37 -24.74 -42.17 0.16
CA VAL A 37 -25.77 -43.08 0.68
C VAL A 37 -26.43 -43.86 -0.47
N VAL A 38 -26.82 -43.16 -1.54
CA VAL A 38 -27.42 -43.80 -2.74
C VAL A 38 -26.45 -44.76 -3.42
N LEU A 39 -25.16 -44.40 -3.47
CA LEU A 39 -24.12 -45.25 -4.06
C LEU A 39 -23.85 -46.53 -3.24
N ALA A 40 -23.97 -46.45 -1.92
CA ALA A 40 -23.70 -47.57 -1.01
C ALA A 40 -24.85 -48.60 -0.97
N ASP A 41 -26.07 -48.22 -1.37
CA ASP A 41 -27.22 -49.13 -1.38
C ASP A 41 -27.24 -49.99 -2.67
N CYS A 42 -27.00 -51.30 -2.49
CA CYS A 42 -27.02 -52.28 -3.59
C CYS A 42 -28.41 -52.52 -4.20
N ALA A 43 -29.49 -52.05 -3.56
CA ALA A 43 -30.86 -52.13 -4.06
C ALA A 43 -31.30 -50.88 -4.85
N THR A 44 -30.45 -49.86 -4.96
CA THR A 44 -30.73 -48.60 -5.66
C THR A 44 -31.07 -48.82 -7.14
N THR A 45 -32.14 -48.16 -7.60
CA THR A 45 -32.56 -48.20 -9.00
C THR A 45 -31.71 -47.27 -9.87
N SER A 46 -31.63 -47.55 -11.17
CA SER A 46 -30.94 -46.67 -12.13
C SER A 46 -31.52 -45.24 -12.15
N THR A 47 -32.83 -45.09 -11.94
CA THR A 47 -33.49 -43.78 -11.82
C THR A 47 -33.01 -43.02 -10.59
N ALA A 48 -32.96 -43.67 -9.42
CA ALA A 48 -32.47 -43.04 -8.19
C ALA A 48 -30.98 -42.65 -8.30
N MET A 49 -30.16 -43.50 -8.94
CA MET A 49 -28.75 -43.19 -9.21
C MET A 49 -28.59 -41.97 -10.14
N THR A 50 -29.43 -41.87 -11.16
CA THR A 50 -29.42 -40.73 -12.10
C THR A 50 -29.84 -39.44 -11.40
N GLN A 51 -30.87 -39.49 -10.55
CA GLN A 51 -31.31 -38.33 -9.78
C GLN A 51 -30.23 -37.87 -8.80
N ALA A 52 -29.62 -38.77 -8.03
CA ALA A 52 -28.54 -38.43 -7.11
C ALA A 52 -27.33 -37.80 -7.81
N LEU A 53 -26.99 -38.26 -9.02
CA LEU A 53 -25.95 -37.64 -9.82
C LEU A 53 -26.33 -36.22 -10.27
N SER A 54 -27.58 -36.02 -10.71
CA SER A 54 -28.10 -34.70 -11.09
C SER A 54 -28.06 -33.73 -9.90
N ASP A 55 -28.56 -34.15 -8.75
CA ASP A 55 -28.60 -33.33 -7.53
C ASP A 55 -27.19 -32.96 -7.06
N PHE A 56 -26.25 -33.92 -7.09
CA PHE A 56 -24.84 -33.67 -6.79
C PHE A 56 -24.21 -32.65 -7.76
N GLN A 57 -24.49 -32.76 -9.06
CA GLN A 57 -23.98 -31.82 -10.06
C GLN A 57 -24.56 -30.42 -9.88
N SER A 58 -25.86 -30.30 -9.58
CA SER A 58 -26.49 -29.03 -9.26
C SER A 58 -25.89 -28.41 -7.99
N ALA A 59 -25.74 -29.19 -6.92
CA ALA A 59 -25.11 -28.73 -5.68
C ALA A 59 -23.66 -28.29 -5.90
N LYS A 60 -22.90 -29.01 -6.75
CA LYS A 60 -21.54 -28.58 -7.13
C LYS A 60 -21.55 -27.24 -7.86
N ALA A 61 -22.45 -27.03 -8.81
CA ALA A 61 -22.53 -25.76 -9.53
C ALA A 61 -22.88 -24.59 -8.60
N VAL A 62 -23.80 -24.81 -7.65
CA VAL A 62 -24.13 -23.84 -6.61
C VAL A 62 -22.94 -23.57 -5.71
N PHE A 63 -22.23 -24.61 -5.27
CA PHE A 63 -21.02 -24.49 -4.47
C PHE A 63 -19.95 -23.68 -5.21
N ASP A 64 -19.62 -24.04 -6.45
CA ASP A 64 -18.60 -23.36 -7.25
C ASP A 64 -18.94 -21.87 -7.45
N ALA A 65 -20.22 -21.53 -7.59
CA ALA A 65 -20.71 -20.15 -7.72
C ALA A 65 -20.79 -19.39 -6.39
N ALA A 66 -20.70 -20.06 -5.24
CA ALA A 66 -20.76 -19.45 -3.91
C ALA A 66 -19.41 -18.88 -3.44
N ILE A 67 -18.36 -18.98 -4.26
CA ILE A 67 -17.09 -18.32 -3.98
C ILE A 67 -17.29 -16.81 -3.90
N VAL A 68 -16.79 -16.18 -2.84
CA VAL A 68 -16.93 -14.73 -2.65
C VAL A 68 -16.11 -14.01 -3.72
N ASN A 69 -16.79 -13.23 -4.54
CA ASN A 69 -16.20 -12.37 -5.56
C ASN A 69 -17.13 -11.18 -5.83
N ASP A 70 -17.34 -10.36 -4.82
CA ASP A 70 -18.13 -9.14 -4.91
C ASP A 70 -17.30 -7.98 -5.53
N PRO A 71 -17.96 -6.96 -6.13
CA PRO A 71 -17.28 -5.75 -6.55
C PRO A 71 -16.86 -4.93 -5.33
N VAL A 72 -15.55 -4.72 -5.17
CA VAL A 72 -14.96 -4.08 -3.97
C VAL A 72 -14.38 -2.70 -4.27
N LEU A 73 -14.26 -2.37 -5.55
CA LEU A 73 -13.86 -1.05 -6.04
C LEU A 73 -14.96 -0.50 -6.94
N LYS A 74 -15.30 0.76 -6.72
CA LYS A 74 -16.14 1.53 -7.63
C LYS A 74 -15.34 2.72 -8.13
N ILE A 75 -15.24 2.89 -9.44
CA ILE A 75 -14.64 4.08 -10.06
C ILE A 75 -15.73 4.97 -10.66
N TYR A 76 -15.51 6.28 -10.62
CA TYR A 76 -16.47 7.29 -11.03
C TYR A 76 -15.85 8.25 -12.05
N SER A 77 -16.60 8.66 -13.06
CA SER A 77 -16.13 9.66 -14.05
C SER A 77 -16.12 11.09 -13.50
N GLY A 78 -16.81 11.34 -12.39
CA GLY A 78 -16.89 12.64 -11.73
C GLY A 78 -16.12 12.70 -10.41
N TYR A 79 -15.88 13.93 -9.97
CA TYR A 79 -15.34 14.22 -8.64
C TYR A 79 -16.40 13.95 -7.56
N ASN A 80 -15.98 13.65 -6.33
CA ASN A 80 -16.85 13.27 -5.20
C ASN A 80 -17.84 12.15 -5.55
N PHE A 81 -17.36 11.09 -6.23
CA PHE A 81 -18.15 9.88 -6.49
C PHE A 81 -19.42 10.16 -7.29
N SER A 82 -19.34 11.12 -8.22
CA SER A 82 -20.45 11.54 -9.08
C SER A 82 -20.25 11.09 -10.52
N GLY A 83 -21.26 11.29 -11.37
CA GLY A 83 -21.20 10.88 -12.77
C GLY A 83 -21.56 9.41 -12.96
N GLU A 84 -20.99 8.80 -13.99
CA GLU A 84 -21.14 7.38 -14.27
C GLU A 84 -20.27 6.56 -13.32
N GLU A 85 -20.76 5.38 -12.94
CA GLU A 85 -20.10 4.45 -12.01
C GLU A 85 -19.72 3.16 -12.74
N LYS A 86 -18.54 2.62 -12.42
CA LYS A 86 -18.14 1.27 -12.82
C LYS A 86 -17.62 0.48 -11.63
N GLU A 87 -18.21 -0.69 -11.44
CA GLU A 87 -17.79 -1.68 -10.45
C GLU A 87 -16.64 -2.55 -10.98
N ILE A 88 -15.64 -2.78 -10.13
CA ILE A 88 -14.46 -3.60 -10.40
C ILE A 88 -14.28 -4.60 -9.26
N TYR A 89 -14.09 -5.86 -9.65
CA TYR A 89 -14.00 -7.02 -8.76
C TYR A 89 -12.57 -7.22 -8.25
N CYS A 90 -12.45 -7.83 -7.07
CA CYS A 90 -11.15 -8.28 -6.58
C CYS A 90 -10.54 -9.32 -7.54
N GLY A 91 -9.21 -9.35 -7.64
CA GLY A 91 -8.51 -10.16 -8.63
C GLY A 91 -8.35 -9.49 -9.99
N TYR A 92 -8.91 -8.28 -10.17
CA TYR A 92 -8.63 -7.47 -11.34
C TYR A 92 -7.15 -7.08 -11.38
N TYR A 93 -6.48 -7.40 -12.48
CA TYR A 93 -5.10 -7.03 -12.76
C TYR A 93 -4.98 -6.72 -14.25
N ASN A 94 -4.54 -5.52 -14.57
CA ASN A 94 -4.11 -5.11 -15.92
C ASN A 94 -4.99 -5.62 -17.08
N GLY A 95 -6.29 -5.32 -17.04
CA GLY A 95 -7.08 -5.31 -18.27
C GLY A 95 -6.90 -3.96 -18.95
N THR A 96 -6.92 -3.92 -20.30
CA THR A 96 -7.23 -2.64 -20.96
C THR A 96 -8.51 -2.16 -20.33
N LEU A 97 -8.47 -1.07 -19.56
CA LEU A 97 -9.65 -0.53 -18.90
C LEU A 97 -10.77 -0.25 -19.93
N GLY A 98 -10.43 -0.27 -21.21
CA GLY A 98 -11.36 -0.41 -22.32
C GLY A 98 -12.03 0.93 -22.50
N GLU A 99 -13.35 0.95 -22.38
CA GLU A 99 -14.09 2.21 -22.36
C GLU A 99 -13.81 3.05 -21.08
N ASN A 100 -13.21 2.43 -20.05
CA ASN A 100 -12.83 3.07 -18.80
C ASN A 100 -11.34 3.47 -18.73
N ASP A 101 -10.60 3.37 -19.84
CA ASP A 101 -9.24 3.90 -19.94
C ASP A 101 -9.26 5.43 -19.88
N ASP A 102 -8.31 6.03 -19.15
CA ASP A 102 -8.24 7.49 -18.98
C ASP A 102 -9.56 8.13 -18.50
N TRP A 103 -10.36 7.39 -17.73
CA TRP A 103 -11.74 7.77 -17.42
C TRP A 103 -11.98 8.14 -15.96
N ALA A 104 -11.35 7.43 -15.03
CA ALA A 104 -11.64 7.54 -13.60
C ALA A 104 -11.18 8.90 -13.02
N VAL A 105 -12.03 9.53 -12.20
CA VAL A 105 -11.75 10.78 -11.47
C VAL A 105 -11.79 10.58 -9.96
N SER A 106 -12.67 9.70 -9.46
CA SER A 106 -12.73 9.33 -8.05
C SER A 106 -13.10 7.85 -7.89
N PHE A 107 -12.90 7.29 -6.71
CA PHE A 107 -13.22 5.90 -6.43
C PHE A 107 -13.62 5.65 -4.97
N THR A 108 -14.37 4.57 -4.73
CA THR A 108 -14.54 3.99 -3.39
C THR A 108 -13.92 2.60 -3.36
N LEU A 109 -13.22 2.26 -2.27
CA LEU A 109 -12.61 0.95 -2.05
C LEU A 109 -13.08 0.41 -0.71
N GLU A 110 -13.65 -0.79 -0.70
CA GLU A 110 -14.11 -1.43 0.53
C GLU A 110 -12.96 -1.81 1.46
N LYS A 111 -13.23 -1.76 2.76
CA LYS A 111 -12.32 -2.25 3.80
C LYS A 111 -11.91 -3.69 3.53
N GLY A 112 -10.63 -3.98 3.77
CA GLY A 112 -10.05 -5.30 3.56
C GLY A 112 -9.46 -5.49 2.18
N TYR A 113 -9.35 -4.42 1.38
CA TYR A 113 -8.78 -4.47 0.04
C TYR A 113 -7.68 -3.43 -0.19
N MET A 114 -6.84 -3.71 -1.18
CA MET A 114 -5.77 -2.85 -1.67
C MET A 114 -5.97 -2.63 -3.16
N ALA A 115 -5.84 -1.38 -3.60
CA ALA A 115 -5.93 -1.00 -5.00
C ALA A 115 -4.71 -0.19 -5.45
N THR A 116 -4.12 -0.57 -6.57
CA THR A 116 -3.05 0.17 -7.23
C THR A 116 -3.58 0.82 -8.48
N PHE A 117 -3.40 2.13 -8.60
CA PHE A 117 -3.72 2.91 -9.79
C PHE A 117 -2.42 3.39 -10.44
N ALA A 118 -2.30 3.29 -11.77
CA ALA A 118 -1.19 3.87 -12.50
C ALA A 118 -1.62 4.44 -13.87
N GLU A 119 -0.86 5.44 -14.32
CA GLU A 119 -1.08 6.16 -15.58
C GLU A 119 -0.83 5.27 -16.79
N HIS A 120 0.15 4.38 -16.73
CA HIS A 120 0.47 3.50 -17.86
C HIS A 120 0.07 2.05 -17.56
N ILE A 121 -0.30 1.30 -18.61
CA ILE A 121 -0.70 -0.11 -18.58
C ILE A 121 0.36 -1.08 -17.99
N ASN A 122 1.59 -0.62 -17.82
CA ASN A 122 2.69 -1.38 -17.22
C ASN A 122 2.99 -0.93 -15.79
N GLY A 123 2.05 -0.25 -15.12
CA GLY A 123 2.17 0.20 -13.74
C GLY A 123 3.08 1.43 -13.54
N THR A 124 3.63 2.02 -14.61
CA THR A 124 4.50 3.20 -14.55
C THR A 124 3.73 4.51 -14.75
N GLY A 125 4.45 5.63 -14.83
CA GLY A 125 3.89 6.98 -14.82
C GLY A 125 3.44 7.38 -13.41
N ALA A 126 2.53 8.34 -13.31
CA ALA A 126 1.89 8.63 -12.02
C ALA A 126 1.25 7.35 -11.48
N SER A 127 1.58 6.93 -10.26
CA SER A 127 0.99 5.74 -9.66
C SER A 127 0.93 5.82 -8.15
N LYS A 128 -0.06 5.14 -7.55
CA LYS A 128 -0.21 5.04 -6.09
C LYS A 128 -0.93 3.75 -5.69
N VAL A 129 -0.51 3.18 -4.57
CA VAL A 129 -1.22 2.13 -3.84
C VAL A 129 -2.11 2.78 -2.78
N TYR A 130 -3.35 2.33 -2.72
CA TYR A 130 -4.30 2.65 -1.66
C TYR A 130 -4.66 1.37 -0.91
N VAL A 131 -4.67 1.44 0.41
CA VAL A 131 -4.98 0.31 1.28
C VAL A 131 -6.12 0.72 2.18
N ALA A 132 -7.23 -0.02 2.14
CA ALA A 132 -8.40 0.18 3.00
C ALA A 132 -8.31 -0.79 4.19
N ALA A 133 -7.36 -0.59 5.10
CA ALA A 133 -7.11 -1.52 6.20
C ALA A 133 -8.18 -1.41 7.30
N ASP A 134 -8.48 -0.19 7.72
CA ASP A 134 -9.29 0.07 8.93
C ASP A 134 -10.76 0.42 8.60
N ALA A 135 -10.99 1.05 7.45
CA ALA A 135 -12.29 1.50 6.97
C ALA A 135 -12.30 1.59 5.43
N ASP A 136 -13.51 1.68 4.86
CA ASP A 136 -13.69 1.96 3.44
C ASP A 136 -13.01 3.28 3.08
N LEU A 137 -12.43 3.33 1.89
CA LEU A 137 -11.89 4.56 1.32
C LEU A 137 -12.87 5.16 0.34
N SER A 138 -12.94 6.49 0.32
CA SER A 138 -13.61 7.24 -0.72
C SER A 138 -12.64 8.32 -1.15
N ILE A 139 -12.00 8.18 -2.31
CA ILE A 139 -10.86 8.97 -2.76
C ILE A 139 -11.17 9.70 -4.07
N ASN A 140 -11.00 11.01 -4.07
CA ASN A 140 -10.75 11.77 -5.29
C ASN A 140 -9.31 11.53 -5.74
N LEU A 141 -9.13 11.01 -6.96
CA LEU A 141 -7.79 10.77 -7.49
C LEU A 141 -7.02 12.09 -7.54
N PRO A 142 -5.70 12.08 -7.31
CA PRO A 142 -4.89 13.28 -7.48
C PRO A 142 -4.90 13.74 -8.95
N ALA A 143 -4.64 15.02 -9.19
CA ALA A 143 -4.76 15.62 -10.53
C ALA A 143 -3.89 14.95 -11.61
N ASN A 144 -2.81 14.27 -11.23
CA ASN A 144 -1.96 13.51 -12.14
C ASN A 144 -2.48 12.09 -12.45
N LEU A 145 -3.57 11.65 -11.81
CA LEU A 145 -4.25 10.38 -12.09
C LEU A 145 -5.70 10.56 -12.57
N GLN A 146 -6.34 11.70 -12.34
CA GLN A 146 -7.69 11.95 -12.87
C GLN A 146 -7.68 11.88 -14.41
N GLN A 147 -8.56 11.05 -14.98
CA GLN A 147 -8.69 10.81 -16.42
C GLN A 147 -7.37 10.38 -17.09
N LYS A 148 -6.56 9.63 -16.35
CA LYS A 148 -5.25 9.15 -16.81
C LYS A 148 -4.94 7.73 -16.41
N VAL A 149 -5.77 7.11 -15.57
CA VAL A 149 -5.53 5.75 -15.10
C VAL A 149 -5.72 4.80 -16.28
N SER A 150 -4.69 4.01 -16.58
CA SER A 150 -4.73 2.88 -17.52
C SER A 150 -4.42 1.52 -16.88
N PHE A 151 -4.00 1.51 -15.61
CA PHE A 151 -3.71 0.28 -14.88
C PHE A 151 -4.39 0.29 -13.52
N ILE A 152 -5.09 -0.81 -13.23
CA ILE A 152 -5.66 -1.12 -11.92
C ILE A 152 -5.23 -2.53 -11.51
N ARG A 153 -4.78 -2.67 -10.26
CA ARG A 153 -4.66 -3.96 -9.56
C ARG A 153 -5.49 -3.92 -8.28
N ILE A 154 -6.33 -4.91 -8.04
CA ILE A 154 -7.14 -5.01 -6.81
C ILE A 154 -6.91 -6.38 -6.18
N SER A 155 -6.44 -6.37 -4.93
CA SER A 155 -6.21 -7.59 -4.15
C SER A 155 -6.81 -7.49 -2.76
N PRO A 156 -7.05 -8.63 -2.09
CA PRO A 156 -7.33 -8.62 -0.66
C PRO A 156 -6.16 -7.99 0.10
N TRP A 157 -6.49 -7.32 1.19
CA TRP A 157 -5.53 -6.81 2.17
C TRP A 157 -5.55 -7.69 3.42
N ARG A 158 -4.35 -7.95 3.96
CA ARG A 158 -4.16 -8.76 5.17
C ARG A 158 -3.45 -7.93 6.22
N ASN A 159 -3.95 -7.98 7.45
CA ASN A 159 -3.32 -7.32 8.61
C ASN A 159 -2.14 -8.15 9.13
N ILE A 160 -1.08 -8.21 8.33
CA ILE A 160 0.21 -8.84 8.66
C ILE A 160 0.87 -8.08 9.81
N LYS A 161 1.60 -8.76 10.70
CA LYS A 161 2.33 -8.17 11.84
C LYS A 161 3.72 -7.67 11.41
N LYS A 162 4.37 -6.85 12.24
CA LYS A 162 5.72 -6.34 11.92
C LYS A 162 6.74 -7.48 11.83
N LYS A 163 6.69 -8.43 12.77
CA LYS A 163 7.58 -9.59 12.88
C LYS A 163 7.46 -10.56 11.69
N GLY A 164 8.57 -10.72 10.97
CA GLY A 164 8.73 -11.69 9.88
C GLY A 164 10.07 -12.41 9.90
N LEU A 165 10.40 -13.11 8.81
CA LEU A 165 11.59 -13.94 8.73
C LEU A 165 12.23 -13.99 7.34
N GLY A 166 13.56 -13.86 7.28
CA GLY A 166 14.34 -14.28 6.12
C GLY A 166 14.78 -15.73 6.28
N ALA A 167 14.17 -16.67 5.55
CA ALA A 167 14.46 -18.10 5.71
C ALA A 167 14.26 -18.93 4.44
N LYS A 168 14.90 -20.10 4.44
CA LYS A 168 14.66 -21.19 3.48
C LYS A 168 14.23 -22.45 4.22
N GLY A 169 13.15 -23.08 3.74
CA GLY A 169 12.58 -24.31 4.27
C GLY A 169 11.36 -24.06 5.15
N ASP A 170 10.29 -24.80 4.84
CA ASP A 170 8.96 -24.57 5.42
C ASP A 170 8.91 -24.89 6.91
N ASP A 171 9.71 -25.85 7.34
CA ASP A 171 9.88 -26.24 8.74
C ASP A 171 10.48 -25.11 9.60
N VAL A 172 11.37 -24.30 9.04
CA VAL A 172 11.95 -23.13 9.73
C VAL A 172 10.94 -22.01 9.86
N VAL A 173 10.18 -21.74 8.80
CA VAL A 173 9.13 -20.71 8.81
C VAL A 173 8.06 -21.06 9.84
N ALA A 174 7.60 -22.31 9.83
CA ALA A 174 6.60 -22.81 10.76
C ALA A 174 7.08 -22.79 12.23
N ALA A 175 8.38 -22.97 12.49
CA ALA A 175 8.90 -23.05 13.86
C ALA A 175 8.93 -21.71 14.62
N LEU A 176 8.89 -20.57 13.93
CA LEU A 176 9.13 -19.24 14.50
C LEU A 176 7.87 -18.35 14.60
N ASP A 177 6.70 -18.85 14.23
CA ASP A 177 5.40 -18.16 14.34
C ASP A 177 5.44 -16.71 13.82
N ASN A 178 5.79 -16.56 12.53
CA ASN A 178 5.90 -15.28 11.86
C ASN A 178 4.67 -15.01 11.00
N SER A 179 4.32 -13.74 10.84
CA SER A 179 3.19 -13.35 9.98
C SER A 179 3.57 -13.17 8.50
N TRP A 180 4.87 -13.08 8.22
CA TRP A 180 5.38 -13.03 6.85
C TRP A 180 6.80 -13.57 6.78
N TYR A 181 7.22 -13.97 5.59
CA TYR A 181 8.59 -14.40 5.34
C TYR A 181 9.02 -14.14 3.90
N TYR A 182 10.33 -14.20 3.67
CA TYR A 182 10.91 -14.19 2.32
C TYR A 182 12.11 -15.13 2.24
N ASN A 183 12.52 -15.48 1.02
CA ASN A 183 13.56 -16.47 0.75
C ASN A 183 14.65 -15.98 -0.23
N TRP A 184 14.81 -14.66 -0.38
CA TRP A 184 15.68 -14.01 -1.36
C TRP A 184 15.36 -14.33 -2.83
N GLY A 185 14.17 -14.86 -3.10
CA GLY A 185 13.71 -15.19 -4.44
C GLY A 185 12.30 -14.68 -4.71
N THR A 186 11.88 -14.85 -5.96
CA THR A 186 10.55 -14.43 -6.45
C THR A 186 9.56 -15.59 -6.52
N THR A 187 9.86 -16.72 -5.87
CA THR A 187 9.08 -17.95 -5.96
C THR A 187 8.99 -18.57 -4.58
N GLY A 188 7.77 -18.88 -4.17
CA GLY A 188 7.39 -19.33 -2.84
C GLY A 188 5.87 -19.23 -2.70
N GLU A 189 5.34 -19.84 -1.65
CA GLU A 189 3.92 -19.84 -1.29
C GLU A 189 3.79 -19.47 0.18
N SER A 190 2.65 -18.94 0.60
CA SER A 190 2.43 -18.67 2.03
C SER A 190 2.45 -19.98 2.84
N ILE A 191 3.01 -19.95 4.05
CA ILE A 191 3.21 -21.13 4.90
C ILE A 191 2.45 -20.92 6.21
N GLY A 192 1.35 -21.65 6.38
CA GLY A 192 0.41 -21.35 7.46
C GLY A 192 -0.06 -19.90 7.36
N ASP A 193 0.08 -19.15 8.45
CA ASP A 193 -0.27 -17.73 8.51
C ASP A 193 0.86 -16.79 8.02
N ALA A 194 2.02 -17.33 7.64
CA ALA A 194 3.15 -16.55 7.15
C ALA A 194 2.99 -16.21 5.67
N GLU A 195 2.64 -14.96 5.35
CA GLU A 195 2.56 -14.46 3.97
C GLU A 195 3.95 -14.50 3.31
N PHE A 196 4.04 -15.10 2.11
CA PHE A 196 5.27 -15.05 1.32
C PHE A 196 5.44 -13.66 0.67
N VAL A 197 6.62 -13.06 0.84
CA VAL A 197 6.98 -11.80 0.15
C VAL A 197 8.07 -12.07 -0.87
N PRO A 198 7.79 -11.93 -2.17
CA PRO A 198 8.81 -12.04 -3.21
C PRO A 198 9.93 -11.01 -3.02
N ASN A 199 11.16 -11.39 -3.36
CA ASN A 199 12.29 -10.48 -3.46
C ASN A 199 13.00 -10.64 -4.81
N GLN A 200 13.02 -9.57 -5.60
CA GLN A 200 13.90 -9.47 -6.76
C GLN A 200 15.33 -9.25 -6.27
N TRP A 201 16.15 -10.30 -6.26
CA TRP A 201 17.50 -10.20 -5.69
C TRP A 201 18.43 -9.28 -6.49
N GLY A 202 18.34 -9.25 -7.83
CA GLY A 202 19.19 -8.40 -8.67
C GLY A 202 18.57 -8.07 -10.04
N GLY A 203 19.27 -7.28 -10.85
CA GLY A 203 18.76 -6.70 -12.10
C GLY A 203 18.89 -7.55 -13.37
N GLY A 204 19.11 -8.86 -13.24
CA GLY A 204 19.30 -9.78 -14.37
C GLY A 204 18.02 -10.04 -15.15
N SER A 205 17.14 -10.92 -14.63
CA SER A 205 15.84 -11.24 -15.23
C SER A 205 14.71 -10.69 -14.36
N ILE A 206 13.89 -9.80 -14.92
CA ILE A 206 12.72 -9.15 -14.27
C ILE A 206 11.39 -9.71 -14.78
N ALA A 207 11.41 -10.73 -15.65
CA ALA A 207 10.25 -11.25 -16.39
C ALA A 207 9.07 -11.76 -15.53
N LYS A 208 9.21 -11.83 -14.20
CA LYS A 208 8.17 -12.27 -13.27
C LYS A 208 7.33 -11.14 -12.68
N ALA A 209 7.65 -9.86 -12.91
CA ALA A 209 6.88 -8.76 -12.30
C ALA A 209 5.37 -8.87 -12.60
N VAL A 210 5.00 -9.17 -13.84
CA VAL A 210 3.60 -9.33 -14.25
C VAL A 210 2.94 -10.52 -13.56
N SER A 211 3.57 -11.70 -13.59
CA SER A 211 2.98 -12.90 -12.96
C SER A 211 2.94 -12.83 -11.44
N LEU A 212 3.81 -12.04 -10.81
CA LEU A 212 3.69 -11.70 -9.39
C LEU A 212 2.50 -10.76 -9.15
N GLY A 213 2.24 -9.81 -10.06
CA GLY A 213 1.08 -8.92 -9.94
C GLY A 213 -0.26 -9.64 -10.04
N GLU A 214 -0.33 -10.70 -10.84
CA GLU A 214 -1.51 -11.58 -10.99
C GLU A 214 -1.80 -12.41 -9.72
N ARG A 215 -0.85 -12.53 -8.80
CA ARG A 215 -1.06 -13.22 -7.52
C ARG A 215 -1.83 -12.33 -6.54
N MET A 216 -2.97 -12.82 -6.08
CA MET A 216 -3.82 -12.15 -5.08
C MET A 216 -3.57 -12.63 -3.64
N ASP A 217 -2.68 -13.60 -3.48
CA ASP A 217 -2.24 -14.10 -2.19
C ASP A 217 -1.03 -13.33 -1.62
N ILE A 218 -0.49 -12.36 -2.37
CA ILE A 218 0.61 -11.48 -1.96
C ILE A 218 0.26 -9.99 -2.15
N THR A 219 0.85 -9.15 -1.30
CA THR A 219 0.58 -7.70 -1.26
C THR A 219 1.83 -6.84 -1.50
N HIS A 220 3.02 -7.40 -1.28
CA HIS A 220 4.28 -6.67 -1.29
C HIS A 220 5.31 -7.32 -2.23
N TYR A 221 6.27 -6.51 -2.66
CA TYR A 221 7.43 -6.94 -3.44
C TYR A 221 8.67 -6.15 -3.01
N MET A 222 9.81 -6.81 -2.82
CA MET A 222 11.07 -6.14 -2.47
C MET A 222 12.05 -6.14 -3.66
N ALA A 223 12.68 -5.00 -3.90
CA ALA A 223 13.75 -4.86 -4.90
C ALA A 223 15.13 -5.30 -4.38
N PHE A 224 16.18 -4.93 -5.13
CA PHE A 224 17.50 -5.57 -5.16
C PHE A 224 18.21 -5.70 -3.82
N ASN A 225 18.99 -6.77 -3.68
CA ASN A 225 19.72 -7.13 -2.47
C ASN A 225 21.17 -6.67 -2.54
N GLU A 226 21.52 -5.69 -1.70
CA GLU A 226 22.84 -5.08 -1.59
C GLU A 226 23.45 -4.74 -2.96
N PRO A 227 22.77 -3.92 -3.79
CA PRO A 227 23.31 -3.53 -5.10
C PRO A 227 24.61 -2.74 -5.01
N ASP A 228 24.91 -2.17 -3.85
CA ASP A 228 26.14 -1.46 -3.54
C ASP A 228 27.34 -2.37 -3.22
N ASN A 229 27.13 -3.68 -3.11
CA ASN A 229 28.14 -4.66 -2.73
C ASN A 229 28.50 -5.58 -3.92
N GLU A 230 29.80 -5.74 -4.19
CA GLU A 230 30.32 -6.49 -5.34
C GLU A 230 30.06 -8.01 -5.27
N ASP A 231 29.95 -8.54 -4.05
CA ASP A 231 29.66 -9.95 -3.77
C ASP A 231 28.15 -10.27 -3.76
N GLN A 232 27.30 -9.26 -3.99
CA GLN A 232 25.84 -9.37 -3.95
C GLN A 232 25.26 -9.02 -5.31
N SER A 233 24.16 -8.25 -5.38
CA SER A 233 23.53 -8.00 -6.68
C SER A 233 24.38 -7.10 -7.58
N ASN A 234 25.34 -6.34 -7.02
CA ASN A 234 26.36 -5.56 -7.72
C ASN A 234 25.83 -4.77 -8.92
N MET A 235 25.13 -3.67 -8.63
CA MET A 235 24.46 -2.85 -9.63
C MET A 235 24.81 -1.38 -9.47
N THR A 236 25.02 -0.71 -10.61
CA THR A 236 25.00 0.74 -10.64
C THR A 236 23.59 1.26 -10.35
N VAL A 237 23.50 2.48 -9.83
CA VAL A 237 22.20 3.12 -9.58
C VAL A 237 21.39 3.26 -10.87
N ASP A 238 22.01 3.63 -11.99
CA ASP A 238 21.30 3.77 -13.28
C ASP A 238 20.70 2.45 -13.75
N LYS A 239 21.43 1.34 -13.60
CA LYS A 239 20.89 0.02 -13.95
C LYS A 239 19.76 -0.38 -13.01
N ALA A 240 19.86 -0.04 -11.73
CA ALA A 240 18.78 -0.29 -10.78
C ALA A 240 17.53 0.52 -11.12
N ILE A 241 17.66 1.79 -11.53
CA ILE A 241 16.51 2.61 -11.97
C ILE A 241 15.81 1.98 -13.18
N GLU A 242 16.55 1.60 -14.23
CA GLU A 242 16.01 0.91 -15.42
C GLU A 242 15.21 -0.34 -15.01
N LYS A 243 15.80 -1.18 -14.15
CA LYS A 243 15.18 -2.45 -13.75
C LYS A 243 14.05 -2.27 -12.75
N TYR A 244 14.11 -1.24 -11.92
CA TYR A 244 13.07 -0.96 -10.93
C TYR A 244 11.78 -0.49 -11.60
N GLU A 245 11.88 0.28 -12.69
CA GLU A 245 10.72 0.68 -13.49
C GLU A 245 9.96 -0.56 -14.02
N GLU A 246 10.66 -1.60 -14.47
CA GLU A 246 10.03 -2.86 -14.90
C GLU A 246 9.29 -3.59 -13.76
N LEU A 247 9.71 -3.44 -12.50
CA LEU A 247 9.06 -4.07 -11.34
C LEU A 247 7.68 -3.45 -11.03
N LEU A 248 7.45 -2.20 -11.43
CA LEU A 248 6.18 -1.50 -11.21
C LEU A 248 5.00 -2.16 -11.92
N ALA A 249 5.27 -2.92 -12.99
CA ALA A 249 4.26 -3.71 -13.69
C ALA A 249 3.54 -4.71 -12.79
N SER A 250 4.16 -5.13 -11.68
CA SER A 250 3.48 -5.98 -10.70
C SER A 250 2.26 -5.32 -10.05
N GLY A 251 2.21 -3.99 -9.97
CA GLY A 251 1.19 -3.28 -9.20
C GLY A 251 1.21 -3.60 -7.70
N LEU A 252 2.18 -4.38 -7.21
CA LEU A 252 2.36 -4.66 -5.78
C LEU A 252 2.90 -3.42 -5.08
N ARG A 253 2.78 -3.38 -3.76
CA ARG A 253 3.48 -2.38 -2.94
C ARG A 253 4.97 -2.71 -2.97
N LEU A 254 5.78 -1.84 -3.58
CA LEU A 254 7.16 -2.10 -3.98
C LEU A 254 8.14 -1.34 -3.10
N GLY A 255 9.02 -2.09 -2.44
CA GLY A 255 10.08 -1.56 -1.60
C GLY A 255 11.34 -1.21 -2.36
N SER A 256 12.08 -0.22 -1.87
CA SER A 256 13.40 0.16 -2.39
C SER A 256 14.40 -1.01 -2.43
N PRO A 257 15.50 -0.91 -3.18
CA PRO A 257 16.66 -1.77 -2.97
C PRO A 257 17.15 -1.68 -1.52
N ALA A 258 17.68 -2.78 -1.01
CA ALA A 258 18.20 -2.89 0.36
C ALA A 258 19.72 -2.85 0.34
N ASN A 259 20.29 -1.75 0.80
CA ASN A 259 21.75 -1.53 0.77
C ASN A 259 22.45 -2.02 2.03
N THR A 260 23.79 -2.14 1.97
CA THR A 260 24.60 -2.33 3.18
C THR A 260 24.40 -1.15 4.15
N ASP A 261 24.58 -1.39 5.45
CA ASP A 261 24.34 -0.39 6.51
C ASP A 261 25.47 0.64 6.68
N GLY A 262 26.49 0.59 5.81
CA GLY A 262 27.66 1.45 5.78
C GLY A 262 27.50 2.73 4.97
N ALA A 263 28.57 3.52 4.87
CA ALA A 263 28.56 4.79 4.13
C ALA A 263 28.35 4.60 2.62
N VAL A 264 28.88 3.51 2.05
CA VAL A 264 28.72 3.17 0.62
C VAL A 264 27.24 2.90 0.31
N GLY A 265 26.60 2.01 1.09
CA GLY A 265 25.18 1.73 0.94
C GLY A 265 24.30 2.96 1.19
N ALA A 266 24.65 3.81 2.15
CA ALA A 266 23.93 5.07 2.37
C ALA A 266 24.00 6.01 1.15
N ALA A 267 25.18 6.16 0.53
CA ALA A 267 25.35 7.00 -0.65
C ALA A 267 24.59 6.43 -1.86
N TRP A 268 24.67 5.12 -2.08
CA TRP A 268 23.96 4.43 -3.16
C TRP A 268 22.44 4.60 -3.02
N ARG A 269 21.89 4.35 -1.82
CA ARG A 269 20.46 4.50 -1.51
C ARG A 269 19.98 5.91 -1.82
N ASP A 270 20.75 6.91 -1.39
CA ASP A 270 20.34 8.30 -1.53
C ASP A 270 20.40 8.77 -2.99
N GLU A 271 21.37 8.29 -3.78
CA GLU A 271 21.41 8.52 -5.22
C GLU A 271 20.23 7.84 -5.94
N PHE A 272 19.93 6.59 -5.59
CA PHE A 272 18.78 5.86 -6.15
C PHE A 272 17.47 6.59 -5.87
N MET A 273 17.19 6.95 -4.62
CA MET A 273 15.94 7.63 -4.27
C MET A 273 15.82 8.99 -4.95
N THR A 274 16.91 9.75 -5.05
CA THR A 274 16.92 11.03 -5.79
C THR A 274 16.54 10.83 -7.26
N LYS A 275 17.10 9.80 -7.91
CA LYS A 275 16.79 9.49 -9.32
C LYS A 275 15.38 8.91 -9.48
N ALA A 276 14.92 8.09 -8.54
CA ALA A 276 13.57 7.53 -8.55
C ALA A 276 12.52 8.63 -8.47
N GLU A 277 12.67 9.59 -7.54
CA GLU A 277 11.77 10.75 -7.44
C GLU A 277 11.83 11.65 -8.67
N ALA A 278 13.03 11.91 -9.21
CA ALA A 278 13.19 12.71 -10.43
C ALA A 278 12.54 12.07 -11.67
N ASN A 279 12.49 10.74 -11.73
CA ASN A 279 11.81 9.97 -12.77
C ASN A 279 10.33 9.69 -12.46
N GLY A 280 9.81 10.15 -11.32
CA GLY A 280 8.42 9.90 -10.90
C GLY A 280 8.13 8.44 -10.57
N LEU A 281 9.14 7.63 -10.26
CA LEU A 281 8.95 6.22 -9.90
C LEU A 281 8.32 6.08 -8.52
N ARG A 282 7.34 5.19 -8.40
CA ARG A 282 6.71 4.84 -7.12
C ARG A 282 7.64 3.95 -6.28
N VAL A 283 8.04 4.45 -5.12
CA VAL A 283 8.71 3.69 -4.06
C VAL A 283 7.82 3.80 -2.82
N ASP A 284 7.17 2.71 -2.44
CA ASP A 284 6.14 2.74 -1.40
C ASP A 284 6.73 2.67 0.01
N TYR A 285 7.86 1.96 0.17
CA TYR A 285 8.57 1.83 1.43
C TYR A 285 10.08 1.65 1.22
N MET A 286 10.88 2.02 2.22
CA MET A 286 12.32 1.86 2.21
C MET A 286 12.69 0.51 2.81
N VAL A 287 13.59 -0.22 2.15
CA VAL A 287 14.10 -1.49 2.66
C VAL A 287 15.55 -1.32 3.09
N VAL A 288 15.90 -1.82 4.28
CA VAL A 288 17.23 -1.65 4.85
C VAL A 288 17.76 -2.94 5.49
N HIS A 289 19.09 -3.05 5.53
CA HIS A 289 19.81 -3.99 6.38
C HIS A 289 20.40 -3.26 7.59
N TYR A 290 20.59 -3.98 8.70
CA TYR A 290 21.25 -3.44 9.89
C TYR A 290 22.00 -4.50 10.69
N TYR A 291 23.33 -4.44 10.69
CA TYR A 291 24.21 -5.45 11.28
C TYR A 291 25.13 -4.88 12.38
N LYS A 292 24.98 -3.61 12.73
CA LYS A 292 25.72 -2.96 13.83
C LYS A 292 25.14 -3.35 15.20
N LYS A 293 26.01 -3.38 16.21
CA LYS A 293 25.60 -3.47 17.62
C LYS A 293 25.67 -2.10 18.27
N THR A 294 24.52 -1.59 18.69
CA THR A 294 24.34 -0.28 19.33
C THR A 294 23.23 -0.38 20.39
N THR A 295 22.83 0.75 20.97
CA THR A 295 21.63 0.82 21.82
C THR A 295 20.36 0.82 20.96
N PRO A 296 19.19 0.39 21.49
CA PRO A 296 17.91 0.51 20.77
C PRO A 296 17.64 1.93 20.26
N GLU A 297 18.02 2.94 21.04
CA GLU A 297 17.90 4.34 20.67
C GLU A 297 18.85 4.71 19.52
N GLY A 298 20.07 4.17 19.48
CA GLY A 298 20.99 4.37 18.37
C GLY A 298 20.48 3.75 17.07
N PHE A 299 19.86 2.57 17.14
CA PHE A 299 19.23 1.95 15.98
C PHE A 299 18.01 2.74 15.50
N TYR A 300 17.13 3.14 16.43
CA TYR A 300 15.99 4.03 16.14
C TYR A 300 16.41 5.32 15.44
N ASN A 301 17.43 6.02 15.95
CA ASN A 301 17.88 7.29 15.36
C ASN A 301 18.43 7.11 13.94
N TRP A 302 19.08 5.97 13.66
CA TRP A 302 19.53 5.66 12.31
C TRP A 302 18.35 5.45 11.35
N LEU A 303 17.32 4.71 11.76
CA LEU A 303 16.10 4.51 10.99
C LEU A 303 15.34 5.84 10.81
N LYS A 304 15.22 6.64 11.88
CA LYS A 304 14.57 7.94 11.88
C LYS A 304 15.23 8.92 10.90
N ALA A 305 16.55 8.92 10.78
CA ALA A 305 17.24 9.76 9.81
C ALA A 305 16.89 9.40 8.35
N ILE A 306 16.70 8.12 8.04
CA ILE A 306 16.24 7.65 6.72
C ILE A 306 14.79 8.07 6.50
N TYR A 307 13.93 7.85 7.49
CA TYR A 307 12.52 8.26 7.44
C TYR A 307 12.37 9.77 7.26
N ASP A 308 13.11 10.57 8.01
CA ASP A 308 13.05 12.03 7.94
C ASP A 308 13.42 12.57 6.57
N LYS A 309 14.38 11.92 5.91
CA LYS A 309 14.84 12.31 4.57
C LYS A 309 13.85 11.95 3.46
N TRP A 310 13.30 10.74 3.51
CA TRP A 310 12.53 10.17 2.38
C TRP A 310 11.02 10.12 2.61
N GLN A 311 10.56 10.28 3.86
CA GLN A 311 9.14 10.26 4.25
C GLN A 311 8.42 9.04 3.68
N ARG A 312 9.01 7.86 3.88
CA ARG A 312 8.47 6.55 3.49
C ARG A 312 8.61 5.58 4.66
N PRO A 313 7.61 4.73 4.93
CA PRO A 313 7.73 3.69 5.93
C PRO A 313 8.95 2.79 5.68
N ILE A 314 9.48 2.17 6.74
CA ILE A 314 10.71 1.37 6.67
C ILE A 314 10.44 -0.10 6.96
N TRP A 315 11.06 -0.94 6.14
CA TRP A 315 11.19 -2.38 6.34
C TRP A 315 12.64 -2.73 6.62
N ILE A 316 12.88 -3.43 7.73
CA ILE A 316 14.20 -3.97 8.05
C ILE A 316 14.22 -5.44 7.64
N LYS A 317 14.57 -5.72 6.38
CA LYS A 317 14.48 -7.11 5.87
C LYS A 317 15.59 -8.02 6.43
N GLU A 318 16.70 -7.43 6.89
CA GLU A 318 17.75 -8.17 7.59
C GLU A 318 18.32 -7.34 8.73
N PHE A 319 18.30 -7.90 9.94
CA PHE A 319 19.08 -7.36 11.04
C PHE A 319 19.52 -8.41 12.05
N ASN A 320 20.52 -8.07 12.84
CA ASN A 320 20.92 -8.82 14.03
C ASN A 320 21.45 -7.87 15.11
N TYR A 321 21.64 -8.34 16.35
CA TYR A 321 22.25 -7.55 17.43
C TYR A 321 23.78 -7.57 17.32
N GLY A 322 24.30 -7.05 16.20
CA GLY A 322 25.70 -7.15 15.82
C GLY A 322 26.01 -8.42 15.01
N ALA A 323 26.64 -8.26 13.85
CA ALA A 323 27.10 -9.38 13.04
C ALA A 323 28.49 -9.90 13.46
N THR A 324 28.89 -11.03 12.87
CA THR A 324 30.16 -11.71 13.19
C THR A 324 31.41 -10.87 12.93
N TRP A 325 31.30 -9.89 12.01
CA TRP A 325 32.38 -8.97 11.64
C TRP A 325 32.44 -7.68 12.47
N VAL A 326 31.49 -7.42 13.37
CA VAL A 326 31.56 -6.22 14.22
C VAL A 326 32.48 -6.44 15.42
N SER A 327 33.21 -5.39 15.83
CA SER A 327 34.22 -5.49 16.87
C SER A 327 33.63 -5.76 18.26
N ASN A 328 32.44 -5.24 18.54
CA ASN A 328 31.73 -5.34 19.82
C ASN A 328 30.63 -6.43 19.84
N LYS A 329 30.68 -7.39 18.93
CA LYS A 329 29.68 -8.44 18.73
C LYS A 329 29.33 -9.22 20.01
N PRO A 330 28.09 -9.73 20.18
CA PRO A 330 27.71 -10.59 21.29
C PRO A 330 28.58 -11.85 21.34
N THR A 331 28.82 -12.35 22.56
CA THR A 331 29.65 -13.53 22.80
C THR A 331 28.84 -14.78 23.10
N THR A 332 27.59 -14.62 23.53
CA THR A 332 26.67 -15.70 23.84
C THR A 332 25.34 -15.49 23.10
N ASN A 333 24.57 -16.57 22.91
CA ASN A 333 23.25 -16.44 22.29
C ASN A 333 22.26 -15.73 23.22
N GLU A 334 22.46 -15.83 24.53
CA GLU A 334 21.72 -15.08 25.55
C GLU A 334 21.93 -13.57 25.38
N ASP A 335 23.18 -13.11 25.26
CA ASP A 335 23.48 -11.68 25.01
C ASP A 335 22.87 -11.18 23.69
N ALA A 336 22.87 -12.05 22.66
CA ALA A 336 22.25 -11.75 21.37
C ALA A 336 20.72 -11.67 21.50
N SER A 337 20.11 -12.58 22.28
CA SER A 337 18.68 -12.61 22.58
C SER A 337 18.23 -11.33 23.27
N ASP A 338 18.85 -10.95 24.38
CA ASP A 338 18.50 -9.74 25.14
C ASP A 338 18.61 -8.48 24.26
N GLY A 339 19.66 -8.42 23.44
CA GLY A 339 19.86 -7.32 22.51
C GLY A 339 18.82 -7.27 21.39
N LEU A 340 18.50 -8.42 20.78
CA LEU A 340 17.44 -8.52 19.76
C LEU A 340 16.07 -8.12 20.34
N GLU A 341 15.73 -8.61 21.53
CA GLU A 341 14.49 -8.27 22.22
C GLU A 341 14.41 -6.75 22.48
N SER A 342 15.52 -6.15 22.91
CA SER A 342 15.58 -4.70 23.12
C SER A 342 15.39 -3.89 21.83
N TYR A 343 15.85 -4.40 20.68
CA TYR A 343 15.62 -3.78 19.38
C TYR A 343 14.15 -3.92 18.96
N ILE A 344 13.60 -5.13 18.95
CA ILE A 344 12.23 -5.37 18.44
C ILE A 344 11.17 -4.68 19.29
N ASN A 345 11.35 -4.58 20.60
CA ASN A 345 10.47 -3.78 21.46
C ASN A 345 10.41 -2.30 21.01
N LYS A 346 11.57 -1.71 20.68
CA LYS A 346 11.62 -0.33 20.16
C LYS A 346 11.01 -0.22 18.76
N LEU A 347 11.20 -1.22 17.89
CA LEU A 347 10.63 -1.24 16.53
C LEU A 347 9.10 -1.39 16.54
N ASP A 348 8.57 -2.17 17.47
CA ASP A 348 7.13 -2.35 17.66
C ASP A 348 6.44 -1.04 18.04
N ASP A 349 7.06 -0.26 18.93
CA ASP A 349 6.57 1.06 19.36
C ASP A 349 6.82 2.20 18.35
N THR A 350 7.37 1.90 17.16
CA THR A 350 7.70 2.92 16.16
C THR A 350 6.79 2.87 14.94
N ASP A 351 5.97 3.90 14.74
CA ASP A 351 4.94 3.94 13.69
C ASP A 351 5.49 3.90 12.25
N PHE A 352 6.65 4.51 12.01
CA PHE A 352 7.26 4.51 10.67
C PHE A 352 8.00 3.21 10.34
N ILE A 353 8.03 2.24 11.26
CA ILE A 353 8.54 0.89 11.01
C ILE A 353 7.35 -0.02 10.74
N GLU A 354 7.27 -0.54 9.52
CA GLU A 354 6.18 -1.43 9.14
C GLU A 354 6.53 -2.90 9.34
N ARG A 355 7.73 -3.34 8.96
CA ARG A 355 8.10 -4.75 9.09
C ARG A 355 9.58 -4.93 9.41
N TYR A 356 9.91 -6.01 10.10
CA TYR A 356 11.29 -6.41 10.36
C TYR A 356 11.47 -7.92 10.33
N ALA A 357 12.65 -8.38 9.93
CA ALA A 357 13.02 -9.78 9.90
C ALA A 357 14.45 -9.98 10.42
N VAL A 358 14.58 -10.76 11.50
CA VAL A 358 15.90 -11.14 12.03
C VAL A 358 16.59 -12.07 11.03
N PHE A 359 17.85 -11.79 10.73
CA PHE A 359 18.65 -12.61 9.84
C PHE A 359 19.20 -13.83 10.58
N THR A 360 18.74 -15.02 10.22
CA THR A 360 19.02 -16.28 10.95
C THR A 360 19.85 -17.31 10.17
N TRP A 361 20.39 -16.97 8.99
CA TRP A 361 21.00 -17.95 8.08
C TRP A 361 22.48 -18.29 8.42
N GLN A 362 22.77 -18.63 9.69
CA GLN A 362 24.10 -19.11 10.14
C GLN A 362 23.98 -20.11 11.31
N PRO A 363 23.39 -21.31 11.11
CA PRO A 363 23.26 -22.30 12.18
C PRO A 363 24.62 -22.82 12.69
N ASP A 364 25.68 -22.68 11.88
CA ASP A 364 27.07 -22.93 12.24
C ASP A 364 27.66 -21.88 13.20
N ASN A 365 26.99 -20.74 13.36
CA ASN A 365 27.34 -19.72 14.33
C ASN A 365 26.20 -19.50 15.35
N ALA A 366 26.10 -20.45 16.28
CA ALA A 366 25.02 -20.56 17.27
C ALA A 366 24.77 -19.30 18.10
N VAL A 367 25.75 -18.39 18.22
CA VAL A 367 25.56 -17.11 18.91
C VAL A 367 24.53 -16.22 18.20
N TYR A 368 24.48 -16.22 16.87
CA TYR A 368 23.69 -15.27 16.06
C TYR A 368 22.45 -15.90 15.41
N SER A 369 22.29 -17.21 15.56
CA SER A 369 21.22 -17.98 14.94
C SER A 369 19.99 -18.02 15.85
N LEU A 370 18.80 -18.01 15.25
CA LEU A 370 17.54 -18.35 15.94
C LEU A 370 17.38 -19.87 16.14
N MET A 371 18.29 -20.67 15.60
CA MET A 371 18.27 -22.13 15.69
C MET A 371 19.60 -22.66 16.21
N SER A 372 19.53 -23.60 17.15
CA SER A 372 20.68 -24.39 17.63
C SER A 372 20.92 -25.64 16.77
N VAL A 373 19.86 -26.18 16.15
CA VAL A 373 19.92 -27.31 15.21
C VAL A 373 18.97 -27.03 14.04
N ARG A 374 19.42 -27.27 12.81
CA ARG A 374 18.60 -27.08 11.59
C ARG A 374 17.66 -28.25 11.30
N THR A 375 18.09 -29.49 11.57
CA THR A 375 17.35 -30.70 11.16
C THR A 375 17.41 -31.79 12.24
N PRO A 376 16.30 -32.08 12.96
CA PRO A 376 15.08 -31.28 13.01
C PRO A 376 15.33 -29.89 13.62
N VAL A 377 14.47 -28.92 13.31
CA VAL A 377 14.60 -27.56 13.84
C VAL A 377 14.54 -27.59 15.38
N THR A 378 15.59 -27.09 16.02
CA THR A 378 15.62 -26.79 17.45
C THR A 378 15.98 -25.33 17.61
N LEU A 379 15.14 -24.56 18.29
CA LEU A 379 15.35 -23.13 18.50
C LEU A 379 16.50 -22.88 19.49
N SER A 380 17.21 -21.78 19.31
CA SER A 380 18.14 -21.23 20.30
C SER A 380 17.39 -20.38 21.33
N THR A 381 18.09 -19.79 22.31
CA THR A 381 17.52 -18.82 23.24
C THR A 381 16.91 -17.63 22.48
N SER A 382 17.63 -17.05 21.52
CA SER A 382 17.09 -16.00 20.63
C SER A 382 15.89 -16.46 19.82
N GLY A 383 15.88 -17.72 19.36
CA GLY A 383 14.76 -18.28 18.59
C GLY A 383 13.48 -18.44 19.39
N VAL A 384 13.59 -18.91 20.64
CA VAL A 384 12.45 -19.02 21.55
C VAL A 384 11.90 -17.63 21.86
N MET A 385 12.76 -16.67 22.20
CA MET A 385 12.37 -15.27 22.40
C MET A 385 11.65 -14.72 21.16
N TYR A 386 12.23 -14.88 19.97
CA TYR A 386 11.66 -14.33 18.74
C TYR A 386 10.33 -14.99 18.37
N ARG A 387 10.18 -16.30 18.56
CA ARG A 387 8.92 -17.01 18.37
C ARG A 387 7.85 -16.47 19.31
N ASP A 388 8.16 -16.35 20.60
CA ASP A 388 7.19 -15.99 21.64
C ASP A 388 6.89 -14.48 21.69
N HIS A 389 7.69 -13.66 21.00
CA HIS A 389 7.48 -12.22 20.88
C HIS A 389 6.18 -11.88 20.12
N ILE A 390 5.27 -11.16 20.78
CA ILE A 390 3.99 -10.73 20.22
C ILE A 390 4.17 -9.36 19.56
N SER A 391 4.15 -9.35 18.22
CA SER A 391 4.33 -8.13 17.42
C SER A 391 2.98 -7.51 17.01
N PRO A 392 2.88 -6.16 16.93
CA PRO A 392 1.68 -5.47 16.47
C PRO A 392 1.50 -5.59 14.95
N VAL A 393 0.34 -5.13 14.47
CA VAL A 393 0.05 -5.04 13.03
C VAL A 393 1.06 -4.10 12.36
N ALA A 394 1.50 -4.49 11.15
CA ALA A 394 2.55 -3.82 10.39
C ALA A 394 2.13 -2.47 9.84
N TYR A 395 0.91 -2.39 9.34
CA TYR A 395 0.44 -1.24 8.57
C TYR A 395 -0.47 -0.37 9.41
N THR A 396 -0.22 0.93 9.36
CA THR A 396 -1.13 1.95 9.87
C THR A 396 -1.80 2.60 8.68
N GLN A 397 -3.13 2.68 8.70
CA GLN A 397 -3.92 3.30 7.63
C GLN A 397 -3.41 4.72 7.32
N GLU A 398 -3.03 4.94 6.06
CA GLU A 398 -2.74 6.29 5.58
C GLU A 398 -4.00 7.15 5.68
N VAL A 399 -3.83 8.38 6.17
CA VAL A 399 -4.84 9.42 6.02
C VAL A 399 -4.63 10.07 4.66
N TYR A 400 -5.55 9.80 3.74
CA TYR A 400 -5.54 10.42 2.43
C TYR A 400 -6.18 11.81 2.52
N GLU A 401 -5.34 12.82 2.76
CA GLU A 401 -5.76 14.22 2.72
C GLU A 401 -6.27 14.56 1.32
N GLN A 402 -7.58 14.53 1.16
CA GLN A 402 -8.25 15.06 -0.01
C GLN A 402 -8.44 16.54 0.25
N GLY A 403 -7.59 17.37 -0.37
CA GLY A 403 -7.65 18.81 -0.20
C GLY A 403 -9.10 19.27 -0.25
N GLU A 404 -9.54 20.02 0.76
CA GLU A 404 -10.93 20.46 0.81
C GLU A 404 -11.25 21.22 -0.47
N GLN A 405 -12.36 20.84 -1.06
CA GLN A 405 -12.87 21.48 -2.25
C GLN A 405 -13.28 22.91 -1.92
N LEU A 406 -12.37 23.87 -2.14
CA LEU A 406 -12.69 25.29 -2.08
C LEU A 406 -13.56 25.78 -3.27
N SER A 407 -13.97 24.89 -4.19
CA SER A 407 -15.10 25.02 -5.13
C SER A 407 -15.27 23.75 -5.95
N VAL A 408 -16.50 23.23 -6.07
CA VAL A 408 -16.89 22.24 -7.09
C VAL A 408 -16.92 22.91 -8.46
N GLY A 409 -16.71 22.14 -9.53
CA GLY A 409 -16.73 22.62 -10.90
C GLY A 409 -18.06 23.29 -11.26
N ASP A 410 -18.03 24.62 -11.26
CA ASP A 410 -18.54 25.54 -12.28
C ASP A 410 -18.30 26.95 -11.76
N ASN A 411 -17.05 27.41 -11.88
CA ASN A 411 -16.75 28.84 -11.77
C ASN A 411 -15.91 29.32 -12.96
N SER A 412 -16.11 28.71 -14.13
CA SER A 412 -16.37 29.57 -15.27
C SER A 412 -17.82 30.08 -15.15
N ILE A 413 -18.06 30.96 -14.18
CA ILE A 413 -18.84 32.12 -14.57
C ILE A 413 -17.89 32.84 -15.51
N ASP A 414 -18.04 32.55 -16.79
CA ASP A 414 -17.51 33.37 -17.84
C ASP A 414 -17.90 34.82 -17.50
N SER A 415 -16.92 35.59 -17.00
CA SER A 415 -16.90 37.06 -16.94
C SER A 415 -17.83 37.87 -16.01
N THR A 416 -18.13 37.50 -14.76
CA THR A 416 -18.84 38.47 -13.86
C THR A 416 -17.96 39.36 -13.00
N ILE A 417 -16.84 38.91 -12.43
CA ILE A 417 -15.92 39.76 -11.64
C ILE A 417 -14.44 39.38 -11.83
N LEU A 418 -13.63 40.29 -12.37
CA LEU A 418 -12.17 40.17 -12.45
C LEU A 418 -11.50 40.98 -11.34
N ILE A 419 -10.63 40.33 -10.55
CA ILE A 419 -9.82 40.98 -9.51
C ILE A 419 -8.35 41.01 -9.93
N TYR A 420 -7.73 42.19 -9.91
CA TYR A 420 -6.31 42.37 -10.23
C TYR A 420 -5.67 43.60 -9.57
N PRO A 421 -4.35 43.57 -9.32
CA PRO A 421 -3.47 42.41 -9.45
C PRO A 421 -3.70 41.40 -8.31
N THR A 422 -3.29 40.15 -8.49
CA THR A 422 -3.30 39.12 -7.41
C THR A 422 -2.08 39.23 -6.51
N VAL A 423 -1.04 39.93 -6.96
CA VAL A 423 0.09 40.40 -6.15
C VAL A 423 0.02 41.93 -6.11
N VAL A 424 -0.41 42.48 -4.99
CA VAL A 424 -0.69 43.91 -4.81
C VAL A 424 0.53 44.58 -4.19
N LYS A 425 1.20 45.42 -4.98
CA LYS A 425 2.38 46.20 -4.57
C LYS A 425 2.04 47.66 -4.21
N ASP A 426 1.11 48.26 -4.94
CA ASP A 426 0.75 49.68 -4.76
C ASP A 426 -0.42 49.88 -3.78
N GLY A 427 -0.77 48.83 -3.02
CA GLY A 427 -1.87 48.87 -2.05
C GLY A 427 -3.27 49.05 -2.67
N VAL A 428 -3.44 48.90 -3.99
CA VAL A 428 -4.74 49.03 -4.66
C VAL A 428 -5.14 47.72 -5.31
N LEU A 429 -6.33 47.25 -4.98
CA LEU A 429 -6.97 46.10 -5.60
C LEU A 429 -8.11 46.59 -6.50
N ASN A 430 -8.08 46.21 -7.78
CA ASN A 430 -9.07 46.63 -8.78
C ASN A 430 -10.06 45.51 -9.08
N PHE A 431 -11.24 45.92 -9.49
CA PHE A 431 -12.36 45.06 -9.81
C PHE A 431 -12.99 45.50 -11.15
N VAL A 432 -13.23 44.54 -12.02
CA VAL A 432 -14.06 44.72 -13.22
C VAL A 432 -15.27 43.83 -13.09
N TYR A 433 -16.46 44.42 -13.18
CA TYR A 433 -17.74 43.72 -13.05
C TYR A 433 -18.46 43.65 -14.40
N SER A 434 -19.22 42.58 -14.64
CA SER A 434 -20.20 42.54 -15.74
C SER A 434 -21.29 43.60 -15.55
N ASN A 435 -21.95 44.00 -16.65
CA ASN A 435 -23.02 45.01 -16.59
C ASN A 435 -24.20 44.59 -15.72
N GLU A 436 -24.46 43.29 -15.60
CA GLU A 436 -25.53 42.71 -14.76
C GLU A 436 -25.30 42.96 -13.26
N MET A 437 -24.04 43.15 -12.85
CA MET A 437 -23.64 43.32 -11.45
C MET A 437 -23.56 44.78 -10.99
N LYS A 438 -23.52 45.75 -11.91
CA LYS A 438 -23.38 47.19 -11.59
C LYS A 438 -24.52 47.75 -10.73
N ASN A 439 -25.70 47.12 -10.78
CA ASN A 439 -26.89 47.55 -10.02
C ASN A 439 -27.15 46.69 -8.77
N SER A 440 -26.30 45.70 -8.49
CA SER A 440 -26.43 44.82 -7.33
C SER A 440 -25.66 45.36 -6.13
N LYS A 441 -26.14 45.12 -4.90
CA LYS A 441 -25.34 45.37 -3.69
C LYS A 441 -24.22 44.33 -3.62
N ILE A 442 -22.99 44.78 -3.87
CA ILE A 442 -21.78 43.96 -3.78
C ILE A 442 -21.08 44.27 -2.45
N GLU A 443 -20.77 43.21 -1.71
CA GLU A 443 -20.03 43.24 -0.47
C GLU A 443 -18.69 42.53 -0.66
N LEU A 444 -17.62 43.10 -0.14
CA LEU A 444 -16.30 42.47 -0.08
C LEU A 444 -15.86 42.32 1.35
N THR A 445 -15.29 41.15 1.67
CA THR A 445 -14.70 40.84 2.95
C THR A 445 -13.30 40.28 2.73
N ILE A 446 -12.31 40.78 3.46
CA ILE A 446 -10.92 40.31 3.44
C ILE A 446 -10.67 39.55 4.73
N TYR A 447 -10.11 38.35 4.62
CA TYR A 447 -9.71 37.51 5.73
C TYR A 447 -8.19 37.27 5.71
N ASN A 448 -7.58 37.12 6.89
CA ASN A 448 -6.23 36.60 6.99
C ASN A 448 -6.22 35.06 6.87
N THR A 449 -5.03 34.45 6.89
CA THR A 449 -4.85 32.99 6.80
C THR A 449 -5.43 32.21 7.98
N MET A 450 -5.72 32.88 9.11
CA MET A 450 -6.40 32.28 10.26
C MET A 450 -7.93 32.40 10.19
N GLY A 451 -8.49 32.90 9.07
CA GLY A 451 -9.93 33.09 8.89
C GLY A 451 -10.51 34.30 9.63
N GLN A 452 -9.68 35.16 10.23
CA GLN A 452 -10.14 36.37 10.90
C GLN A 452 -10.49 37.44 9.88
N GLN A 453 -11.66 38.08 10.03
CA GLN A 453 -12.09 39.18 9.17
C GLN A 453 -11.24 40.43 9.44
N ILE A 454 -10.53 40.90 8.42
CA ILE A 454 -9.65 42.07 8.48
C ILE A 454 -10.35 43.34 7.98
N LYS A 455 -11.13 43.22 6.91
CA LYS A 455 -11.83 44.37 6.31
C LYS A 455 -13.14 43.93 5.68
N LYS A 456 -14.16 44.76 5.80
CA LYS A 456 -15.45 44.56 5.15
C LYS A 456 -15.90 45.86 4.47
N VAL A 457 -16.31 45.78 3.21
CA VAL A 457 -16.74 46.92 2.39
C VAL A 457 -18.08 46.59 1.75
N SER A 458 -19.08 47.43 2.02
CA SER A 458 -20.38 47.40 1.35
C SER A 458 -20.40 48.39 0.19
N ASN A 459 -21.14 48.09 -0.88
CA ASN A 459 -21.23 48.91 -2.10
C ASN A 459 -19.86 49.09 -2.78
N LEU A 460 -19.21 47.98 -3.07
CA LEU A 460 -17.86 47.95 -3.66
C LEU A 460 -17.80 48.69 -5.01
N GLY A 461 -16.89 49.66 -5.14
CA GLY A 461 -16.58 50.36 -6.39
C GLY A 461 -15.61 49.59 -7.29
N SER A 462 -15.03 50.23 -8.32
CA SER A 462 -14.08 49.58 -9.24
C SER A 462 -12.69 49.32 -8.62
N SER A 463 -12.42 49.83 -7.43
CA SER A 463 -11.19 49.54 -6.69
C SER A 463 -11.36 49.72 -5.18
N ILE A 464 -10.42 49.17 -4.42
CA ILE A 464 -10.28 49.35 -2.98
C ILE A 464 -8.82 49.58 -2.62
N ASN A 465 -8.58 50.53 -1.72
CA ASN A 465 -7.28 50.71 -1.10
C ASN A 465 -7.11 49.73 0.08
N ILE A 466 -6.05 48.94 0.03
CA ILE A 466 -5.59 47.95 1.01
C ILE A 466 -4.13 48.19 1.44
N SER A 467 -3.57 49.39 1.24
CA SER A 467 -2.19 49.73 1.64
C SER A 467 -1.93 49.59 3.15
N ASN A 468 -2.99 49.55 3.95
CA ASN A 468 -2.89 49.37 5.40
C ASN A 468 -2.84 47.90 5.83
N LEU A 469 -2.92 46.95 4.89
CA LEU A 469 -2.69 45.53 5.17
C LEU A 469 -1.20 45.25 5.26
N SER A 470 -0.77 44.51 6.27
CA SER A 470 0.60 44.01 6.38
C SER A 470 0.92 43.08 5.20
N VAL A 471 2.20 43.00 4.83
CA VAL A 471 2.70 42.03 3.85
C VAL A 471 2.25 40.62 4.24
N GLY A 472 1.66 39.88 3.29
CA GLY A 472 1.14 38.55 3.57
C GLY A 472 0.06 38.07 2.59
N VAL A 473 -0.45 36.87 2.87
CA VAL A 473 -1.50 36.22 2.09
C VAL A 473 -2.87 36.53 2.70
N TYR A 474 -3.83 36.90 1.86
CA TYR A 474 -5.21 37.18 2.26
C TYR A 474 -6.20 36.48 1.35
N ILE A 475 -7.37 36.18 1.90
CA ILE A 475 -8.52 35.67 1.15
C ILE A 475 -9.55 36.78 1.01
N VAL A 476 -9.88 37.13 -0.23
CA VAL A 476 -10.92 38.10 -0.55
C VAL A 476 -12.19 37.33 -0.90
N LYS A 477 -13.26 37.54 -0.15
CA LYS A 477 -14.62 37.04 -0.42
C LYS A 477 -15.48 38.18 -0.91
N ILE A 478 -16.07 38.04 -2.10
CA ILE A 478 -17.07 38.96 -2.65
C ILE A 478 -18.43 38.27 -2.58
N LYS A 479 -19.45 38.97 -2.09
CA LYS A 479 -20.83 38.49 -1.99
C LYS A 479 -21.74 39.45 -2.76
N SER A 480 -22.60 38.90 -3.60
CA SER A 480 -23.73 39.59 -4.22
C SER A 480 -25.06 38.97 -3.75
N GLY A 481 -26.18 39.57 -4.13
CA GLY A 481 -27.52 39.02 -3.83
C GLY A 481 -27.79 37.63 -4.42
N PHE A 482 -26.95 37.17 -5.34
CA PHE A 482 -27.14 35.91 -6.06
C PHE A 482 -26.09 34.84 -5.73
N ASN A 483 -24.86 35.23 -5.35
CA ASN A 483 -23.74 34.28 -5.11
C ASN A 483 -22.57 34.90 -4.31
N TYR A 484 -21.58 34.08 -3.95
CA TYR A 484 -20.29 34.54 -3.42
C TYR A 484 -19.10 33.98 -4.21
N PHE A 485 -18.00 34.74 -4.26
CA PHE A 485 -16.75 34.42 -4.95
C PHE A 485 -15.57 34.62 -3.99
N THR A 486 -14.57 33.75 -4.03
CA THR A 486 -13.35 33.87 -3.20
C THR A 486 -12.08 33.85 -4.04
N LYS A 487 -11.13 34.74 -3.73
CA LYS A 487 -9.82 34.78 -4.40
C LYS A 487 -8.69 35.03 -3.41
N LYS A 488 -7.57 34.34 -3.61
CA LYS A 488 -6.31 34.62 -2.91
C LYS A 488 -5.63 35.85 -3.49
N ILE A 489 -5.16 36.73 -2.61
CA ILE A 489 -4.26 37.83 -2.96
C ILE A 489 -3.00 37.78 -2.09
N ILE A 490 -1.91 38.34 -2.60
CA ILE A 490 -0.67 38.57 -1.88
C ILE A 490 -0.47 40.08 -1.80
N VAL A 491 -0.33 40.62 -0.60
CA VAL A 491 0.09 42.01 -0.38
C VAL A 491 1.61 41.99 -0.15
N ASN A 492 2.35 42.79 -0.92
CA ASN A 492 3.81 42.85 -0.88
C ASN A 492 4.29 44.29 -0.68
#